data_AF-T1JDT9-F1
#
_entry.id   AF-T1JDT9-F1
#
_cell.length_a   1.000
_cell.length_b   1.000
_cell.length_c   1.000
_cell.angle_alpha   90.00
_cell.angle_beta   90.00
_cell.angle_gamma   90.00
#
_symmetry.space_group_name_H-M   'P 1'
#
loop_
_entity.id
_entity.type
_entity.pdbx_description
1 polymer ?
#
loop_
_entity_poly.entity_id
_entity_poly.type
_entity_poly.pdbx_seq_one_letter_code
_entity_poly.pdbx_strand_id
1 'polypeptide(L)'
;MASVTIRRRTQRGLQQQKFFIRRNKRIKTLSFRLQHNGFEKLPILKGNRKKMLFLFVICPVLFILQLQMLVNRYYSYPVSTFVSIKDVKVTYLPSISICNNNYRFVAMIERLMETNATDTLTESDVTNFWTSYGVQKNLLYTFIVCETYLQHHKLKDNCSLDDYSSGVYTNDTVFFSDLGQCVDMTLKYPVHQNILGFAIVINRHELIEQFFPIDEEPYYAIYAHENGMLYEHEIYVNTRIAQYVEYWVKFEKKEYIHKNSPLKPCQSVEGFRECWSKCVAMQIQATAPCRLPSSTASLPSCKSWRDVYKAHEAIDMLHSTGRINNCSCIKPCDVIEYKVNNLELMSMENNYSQFSVEILRLAHEVIEETFLYPTSHLIKDLSSITGFYWAFPLKRF
;
A
#
# COMPACT_ATOMS: atom_id res chain seq x y z
N MET A 1 11.30 29.61 -14.69
CA MET A 1 11.87 28.30 -14.31
C MET A 1 12.83 28.52 -13.14
N ALA A 2 12.41 28.16 -11.94
CA ALA A 2 13.23 28.34 -10.73
C ALA A 2 14.05 27.06 -10.47
N SER A 3 15.37 27.18 -10.54
CA SER A 3 16.32 26.12 -10.22
C SER A 3 16.47 25.99 -8.71
N VAL A 4 16.05 24.85 -8.15
CA VAL A 4 16.29 24.51 -6.74
C VAL A 4 17.54 23.64 -6.65
N THR A 5 18.64 24.23 -6.20
CA THR A 5 19.91 23.55 -5.98
C THR A 5 19.90 22.83 -4.63
N ILE A 6 19.74 21.50 -4.65
CA ILE A 6 19.83 20.67 -3.44
C ILE A 6 21.29 20.27 -3.22
N ARG A 7 21.93 20.87 -2.19
CA ARG A 7 23.25 20.46 -1.70
C ARG A 7 23.13 19.16 -0.89
N ARG A 8 23.63 18.05 -1.43
CA ARG A 8 23.85 16.80 -0.68
C ARG A 8 25.02 16.99 0.30
N ARG A 9 24.74 16.95 1.61
CA ARG A 9 25.74 16.72 2.66
C ARG A 9 25.82 15.22 2.93
N THR A 10 27.00 14.65 2.72
CA THR A 10 27.40 13.28 3.09
C THR A 10 27.25 13.07 4.59
N GLN A 11 26.38 12.12 5.00
CA GLN A 11 26.24 11.67 6.38
C GLN A 11 27.30 10.59 6.67
N ARG A 12 28.31 10.95 7.48
CA ARG A 12 29.06 9.99 8.30
C ARG A 12 28.29 9.77 9.60
N GLY A 13 28.03 8.52 9.95
CA GLY A 13 27.66 8.09 11.29
C GLY A 13 26.21 8.38 11.71
N LEU A 14 25.28 7.50 11.31
CA LEU A 14 24.00 7.35 11.99
C LEU A 14 24.23 6.65 13.34
N GLN A 15 24.76 7.39 14.31
CA GLN A 15 24.38 7.13 15.69
C GLN A 15 22.87 7.35 15.76
N GLN A 16 22.15 6.38 16.33
CA GLN A 16 20.74 6.52 16.69
C GLN A 16 20.52 7.90 17.32
N GLN A 17 19.97 8.84 16.57
CA GLN A 17 19.29 9.99 17.14
C GLN A 17 18.02 9.43 17.77
N LYS A 18 18.18 8.81 18.94
CA LYS A 18 17.21 9.02 20.00
C LYS A 18 17.02 10.53 19.98
N PHE A 19 15.84 10.99 19.59
CA PHE A 19 15.33 12.27 20.04
C PHE A 19 15.24 12.18 21.57
N PHE A 20 16.40 12.20 22.23
CA PHE A 20 16.59 12.91 23.45
C PHE A 20 16.27 14.34 23.06
N ILE A 21 14.98 14.67 23.13
CA ILE A 21 14.60 15.93 23.72
C ILE A 21 15.42 15.95 25.00
N ARG A 22 16.57 16.64 24.97
CA ARG A 22 17.18 17.21 26.15
C ARG A 22 16.08 18.09 26.69
N ARG A 23 15.16 17.49 27.46
CA ARG A 23 14.41 18.15 28.50
C ARG A 23 15.52 18.72 29.32
N ASN A 24 15.81 19.99 29.07
CA ASN A 24 16.66 20.81 29.87
C ASN A 24 15.98 20.74 31.25
N LYS A 25 16.39 19.76 32.06
CA LYS A 25 15.95 19.50 33.43
C LYS A 25 16.59 20.58 34.33
N ARG A 26 16.39 21.83 33.93
CA ARG A 26 16.03 22.92 34.81
C ARG A 26 14.64 23.41 34.40
N ILE A 27 13.71 22.48 34.16
CA ILE A 27 12.39 22.67 34.74
C ILE A 27 12.68 22.62 36.23
N LYS A 28 12.97 23.79 36.82
CA LYS A 28 12.63 24.04 38.21
C LYS A 28 11.26 23.41 38.33
N THR A 29 11.15 22.36 39.13
CA THR A 29 9.89 21.96 39.70
C THR A 29 9.32 23.25 40.29
N LEU A 30 8.53 23.95 39.49
CA LEU A 30 7.25 24.50 39.90
C LEU A 30 6.46 23.29 40.36
N SER A 31 6.91 22.72 41.49
CA SER A 31 6.02 22.47 42.58
C SER A 31 5.20 23.74 42.65
N PHE A 32 4.01 23.69 42.03
CA PHE A 32 2.86 24.23 42.71
C PHE A 32 2.84 23.50 44.07
N ARG A 33 3.71 23.94 44.99
CA ARG A 33 3.26 24.19 46.33
C ARG A 33 2.09 25.13 46.08
N LEU A 34 0.90 24.56 46.03
CA LEU A 34 -0.25 25.19 46.63
C LEU A 34 0.21 25.54 48.05
N GLN A 35 0.95 26.64 48.16
CA GLN A 35 1.03 27.38 49.39
C GLN A 35 -0.43 27.72 49.65
N HIS A 36 -1.01 26.97 50.57
CA HIS A 36 -2.22 27.31 51.31
C HIS A 36 -2.09 28.63 52.08
N ASN A 37 -1.10 29.47 51.73
CA ASN A 37 -0.79 30.72 52.37
C ASN A 37 -1.41 31.81 51.53
N GLY A 38 -2.51 32.36 52.02
CA GLY A 38 -2.99 33.67 51.60
C GLY A 38 -4.01 33.67 50.48
N PHE A 39 -5.12 32.93 50.61
CA PHE A 39 -6.41 33.55 50.25
C PHE A 39 -6.73 34.59 51.35
N GLU A 40 -5.90 35.63 51.43
CA GLU A 40 -6.19 36.80 52.22
C GLU A 40 -7.43 37.44 51.61
N LYS A 41 -8.55 37.24 52.32
CA LYS A 41 -9.80 38.00 52.28
C LYS A 41 -9.92 38.87 51.03
N LEU A 42 -10.35 38.25 49.92
CA LEU A 42 -10.90 39.00 48.80
C LEU A 42 -11.90 40.01 49.39
N PRO A 43 -11.73 41.31 49.13
CA PRO A 43 -12.58 42.33 49.73
C PRO A 43 -14.02 41.93 49.44
N ILE A 44 -14.82 41.81 50.51
CA ILE A 44 -16.25 41.58 50.44
C ILE A 44 -16.81 42.79 49.71
N LEU A 45 -16.83 42.70 48.37
CA LEU A 45 -17.46 43.66 47.50
C LEU A 45 -18.89 43.71 47.99
N LYS A 46 -19.28 44.80 48.67
CA LYS A 46 -20.68 45.22 48.87
C LYS A 46 -21.27 45.38 47.47
N GLY A 47 -21.66 44.24 46.91
CA GLY A 47 -21.82 44.04 45.49
C GLY A 47 -23.21 44.44 45.07
N ASN A 48 -23.26 45.37 44.14
CA ASN A 48 -24.47 45.82 43.45
C ASN A 48 -25.24 44.58 42.93
N ARG A 49 -26.40 44.25 43.53
CA ARG A 49 -27.17 43.01 43.27
C ARG A 49 -27.40 42.75 41.78
N LYS A 50 -27.56 43.82 40.99
CA LYS A 50 -27.70 43.76 39.52
C LYS A 50 -26.50 43.10 38.83
N LYS A 51 -25.26 43.35 39.30
CA LYS A 51 -24.05 42.73 38.74
C LYS A 51 -23.97 41.23 39.03
N MET A 52 -24.37 40.81 40.23
CA MET A 52 -24.44 39.37 40.57
C MET A 52 -25.49 38.65 39.73
N LEU A 53 -26.66 39.26 39.54
CA LEU A 53 -27.72 38.69 38.69
C LEU A 53 -27.25 38.55 37.23
N PHE A 54 -26.62 39.58 36.67
CA PHE A 54 -26.07 39.53 35.31
C PHE A 54 -25.04 38.40 35.14
N LEU A 55 -24.14 38.24 36.11
CA LEU A 55 -23.11 37.21 36.09
C LEU A 55 -23.73 35.80 36.25
N PHE A 56 -24.78 35.67 37.06
CA PHE A 56 -25.56 34.44 37.22
C PHE A 56 -26.27 34.01 35.94
N VAL A 57 -26.68 34.95 35.08
CA VAL A 57 -27.30 34.65 33.78
C VAL A 57 -26.27 34.35 32.70
N ILE A 58 -25.15 35.08 32.65
CA ILE A 58 -24.15 34.93 31.60
C ILE A 58 -23.29 33.69 31.78
N CYS A 59 -22.94 33.32 33.02
CA CYS A 59 -22.11 32.14 33.26
C CYS A 59 -22.73 30.84 32.68
N PRO A 60 -24.02 30.53 32.89
CA PRO A 60 -24.67 29.38 32.25
C PRO A 60 -24.65 29.46 30.72
N VAL A 61 -24.88 30.63 30.14
CA VAL A 61 -24.87 30.80 28.67
C VAL A 61 -23.48 30.51 28.11
N LEU A 62 -22.43 31.07 28.70
CA LEU A 62 -21.05 30.81 28.28
C LEU A 62 -20.65 29.34 28.51
N PHE A 63 -21.09 28.74 29.61
CA PHE A 63 -20.88 27.31 29.87
C PHE A 63 -21.51 26.43 28.79
N ILE A 64 -22.78 26.68 28.44
CA ILE A 64 -23.49 25.94 27.39
C ILE A 64 -22.79 26.12 26.04
N LEU A 65 -22.40 27.34 25.68
CA LEU A 65 -21.67 27.61 24.44
C LEU A 65 -20.33 26.88 24.38
N GLN A 66 -19.57 26.87 25.48
CA GLN A 66 -18.31 26.14 25.57
C GLN A 66 -18.51 24.62 25.48
N LEU A 67 -19.55 24.10 26.13
CA LEU A 67 -19.90 22.69 26.06
C LEU A 67 -20.30 22.30 24.64
N GLN A 68 -21.10 23.11 23.94
CA GLN A 68 -21.46 22.87 22.56
C GLN A 68 -20.23 22.88 21.64
N MET A 69 -19.30 23.83 21.80
CA MET A 69 -18.05 23.85 21.03
C MET A 69 -17.20 22.60 21.29
N LEU A 70 -17.11 22.15 22.55
CA LEU A 70 -16.37 20.96 22.95
C LEU A 70 -16.96 19.69 22.34
N VAL A 71 -18.28 19.55 22.43
CA VAL A 71 -19.04 18.42 21.90
C VAL A 71 -18.95 18.39 20.38
N ASN A 72 -19.09 19.54 19.71
CA ASN A 72 -18.92 19.65 18.26
C ASN A 72 -17.51 19.26 17.82
N ARG A 73 -16.47 19.68 18.55
CA ARG A 73 -15.07 19.29 18.29
C ARG A 73 -14.83 17.79 18.49
N TYR A 74 -15.52 17.17 19.44
CA TYR A 74 -15.44 15.72 19.63
C TYR A 74 -16.12 14.97 18.48
N TYR A 75 -17.34 15.38 18.11
CA TYR A 75 -18.10 14.75 17.02
C TYR A 75 -17.59 15.10 15.61
N SER A 76 -16.66 16.05 15.47
CA SER A 76 -15.95 16.23 14.21
C SER A 76 -14.88 15.16 13.96
N TYR A 77 -14.65 14.24 14.90
CA TYR A 77 -13.66 13.15 14.85
C TYR A 77 -12.30 13.61 14.28
N PRO A 78 -11.66 14.65 14.86
CA PRO A 78 -10.44 15.20 14.30
C PRO A 78 -9.32 14.16 14.39
N VAL A 79 -8.68 13.86 13.26
CA VAL A 79 -7.56 12.92 13.16
C VAL A 79 -6.26 13.65 12.83
N SER A 80 -5.14 13.14 13.34
CA SER A 80 -3.79 13.55 12.99
C SER A 80 -2.99 12.34 12.54
N THR A 81 -2.15 12.52 11.55
CA THR A 81 -1.24 11.51 11.02
C THR A 81 0.10 11.58 11.75
N PHE A 82 0.58 10.44 12.23
CA PHE A 82 1.89 10.26 12.82
C PHE A 82 2.72 9.36 11.92
N VAL A 83 3.88 9.87 11.50
CA VAL A 83 4.85 9.11 10.72
C VAL A 83 5.93 8.61 11.65
N SER A 84 6.17 7.30 11.64
CA SER A 84 7.23 6.66 12.38
C SER A 84 7.99 5.70 11.49
N ILE A 85 9.30 5.54 11.74
CA ILE A 85 10.10 4.51 11.08
C ILE A 85 10.27 3.39 12.09
N LYS A 86 9.78 2.19 11.78
CA LYS A 86 9.93 1.01 12.63
C LYS A 86 11.10 0.19 12.14
N ASP A 87 12.17 0.12 12.94
CA ASP A 87 13.27 -0.82 12.71
C ASP A 87 12.80 -2.23 13.07
N VAL A 88 12.89 -3.16 12.13
CA VAL A 88 12.49 -4.55 12.32
C VAL A 88 13.70 -5.46 12.23
N LYS A 89 13.80 -6.45 13.12
CA LYS A 89 14.88 -7.46 13.06
C LYS A 89 14.65 -8.50 11.97
N VAL A 90 13.39 -8.69 11.62
CA VAL A 90 12.89 -9.71 10.73
C VAL A 90 11.74 -9.11 9.94
N THR A 91 11.74 -9.28 8.62
CA THR A 91 10.65 -8.83 7.76
C THR A 91 10.33 -9.88 6.71
N TYR A 92 9.11 -9.87 6.20
CA TYR A 92 8.76 -10.65 5.03
C TYR A 92 8.94 -9.79 3.78
N LEU A 93 9.54 -10.40 2.75
CA LEU A 93 9.55 -9.82 1.42
C LEU A 93 8.13 -9.83 0.84
N PRO A 94 7.81 -8.88 -0.07
CA PRO A 94 6.55 -8.93 -0.79
C PRO A 94 6.44 -10.23 -1.60
N SER A 95 5.22 -10.70 -1.79
CA SER A 95 4.91 -11.61 -2.89
C SER A 95 5.12 -10.89 -4.21
N ILE A 96 5.65 -11.60 -5.19
CA ILE A 96 5.93 -11.07 -6.52
C ILE A 96 5.10 -11.83 -7.55
N SER A 97 4.18 -11.11 -8.18
CA SER A 97 3.45 -11.59 -9.33
C SER A 97 4.14 -11.15 -10.62
N ILE A 98 4.43 -12.11 -11.50
CA ILE A 98 5.03 -11.86 -12.82
C ILE A 98 4.03 -12.24 -13.90
N CYS A 99 3.75 -11.29 -14.78
CA CYS A 99 2.92 -11.46 -15.96
C CYS A 99 3.73 -11.12 -17.20
N ASN A 100 3.49 -11.85 -18.29
CA ASN A 100 4.04 -11.50 -19.59
C ASN A 100 3.13 -10.44 -20.21
N ASN A 101 3.56 -9.18 -20.23
CA ASN A 101 2.77 -8.14 -20.87
C ASN A 101 3.16 -8.09 -22.35
N ASN A 102 2.49 -8.92 -23.12
CA ASN A 102 2.74 -9.01 -24.55
C ASN A 102 1.59 -8.31 -25.28
N TYR A 103 1.78 -7.04 -25.66
CA TYR A 103 0.82 -6.32 -26.53
C TYR A 103 0.53 -7.07 -27.84
N ARG A 104 1.37 -8.05 -28.22
CA ARG A 104 1.10 -8.99 -29.33
C ARG A 104 -0.17 -9.82 -29.11
N PHE A 105 -0.67 -9.92 -27.89
CA PHE A 105 -1.93 -10.58 -27.56
C PHE A 105 -3.10 -10.00 -28.37
N VAL A 106 -3.23 -8.68 -28.40
CA VAL A 106 -4.30 -7.98 -29.14
C VAL A 106 -4.15 -8.19 -30.64
N ALA A 107 -2.94 -7.96 -31.17
CA ALA A 107 -2.63 -8.13 -32.59
C ALA A 107 -2.85 -9.58 -33.07
N MET A 108 -2.61 -10.57 -32.21
CA MET A 108 -2.88 -11.96 -32.53
C MET A 108 -4.37 -12.27 -32.58
N ILE A 109 -5.15 -11.79 -31.61
CA ILE A 109 -6.61 -11.96 -31.63
C ILE A 109 -7.19 -11.33 -32.90
N GLU A 110 -6.74 -10.13 -33.28
CA GLU A 110 -7.17 -9.48 -34.53
C GLU A 110 -6.87 -10.34 -35.76
N ARG A 111 -5.68 -10.96 -35.85
CA ARG A 111 -5.37 -11.90 -36.93
C ARG A 111 -6.22 -13.17 -36.89
N LEU A 112 -6.47 -13.74 -35.72
CA LEU A 112 -7.35 -14.91 -35.57
C LEU A 112 -8.80 -14.57 -35.97
N MET A 113 -9.21 -13.31 -35.83
CA MET A 113 -10.48 -12.82 -36.35
C MET A 113 -10.46 -12.66 -37.88
N GLU A 114 -9.36 -12.20 -38.47
CA GLU A 114 -9.20 -12.01 -39.93
C GLU A 114 -9.13 -13.33 -40.70
N THR A 115 -8.50 -14.37 -40.13
CA THR A 115 -8.39 -15.69 -40.77
C THR A 115 -9.72 -16.46 -40.81
N ASN A 116 -10.83 -15.83 -40.41
CA ASN A 116 -12.19 -16.35 -40.53
C ASN A 116 -12.35 -17.75 -39.90
N ALA A 117 -11.82 -17.94 -38.68
CA ALA A 117 -12.21 -19.07 -37.86
C ALA A 117 -13.69 -18.91 -37.46
N THR A 118 -14.58 -19.50 -38.25
CA THR A 118 -16.00 -19.73 -37.91
C THR A 118 -16.16 -20.73 -36.76
N ASP A 119 -15.06 -21.13 -36.13
CA ASP A 119 -15.04 -22.11 -35.07
C ASP A 119 -15.62 -21.52 -33.80
N THR A 120 -16.66 -22.18 -33.30
CA THR A 120 -17.15 -21.98 -31.94
C THR A 120 -16.05 -22.38 -30.98
N LEU A 121 -15.50 -21.40 -30.28
CA LEU A 121 -14.50 -21.63 -29.23
C LEU A 121 -15.12 -22.36 -28.05
N THR A 122 -14.38 -23.33 -27.54
CA THR A 122 -14.62 -23.91 -26.22
C THR A 122 -13.88 -23.11 -25.16
N GLU A 123 -14.28 -23.26 -23.89
CA GLU A 123 -13.56 -22.66 -22.76
C GLU A 123 -12.10 -23.13 -22.67
N SER A 124 -11.83 -24.37 -23.12
CA SER A 124 -10.47 -24.90 -23.18
C SER A 124 -9.62 -24.17 -24.22
N ASP A 125 -10.18 -23.80 -25.37
CA ASP A 125 -9.44 -23.07 -26.41
C ASP A 125 -8.97 -21.70 -25.90
N VAL A 126 -9.88 -20.98 -25.24
CA VAL A 126 -9.58 -19.68 -24.62
C VAL A 126 -8.53 -19.83 -23.50
N THR A 127 -8.67 -20.85 -22.65
CA THR A 127 -7.72 -21.10 -21.55
C THR A 127 -6.33 -21.51 -22.06
N ASN A 128 -6.27 -22.36 -23.09
CA ASN A 128 -5.02 -22.77 -23.72
C ASN A 128 -4.33 -21.58 -24.38
N PHE A 129 -5.11 -20.69 -25.02
CA PHE A 129 -4.59 -19.43 -25.55
C PHE A 129 -3.97 -18.58 -24.44
N TRP A 130 -4.69 -18.31 -23.34
CA TRP A 130 -4.15 -17.56 -22.19
C TRP A 130 -2.88 -18.17 -21.59
N THR A 131 -2.83 -19.50 -21.54
CA THR A 131 -1.66 -20.26 -21.04
C THR A 131 -0.46 -20.12 -21.98
N SER A 132 -0.70 -20.13 -23.29
CA SER A 132 0.38 -20.01 -24.29
C SER A 132 1.10 -18.66 -24.29
N TYR A 133 0.45 -17.59 -23.82
CA TYR A 133 1.04 -16.26 -23.70
C TYR A 133 1.58 -15.94 -22.32
N GLY A 134 1.30 -16.78 -21.32
CA GLY A 134 1.69 -16.50 -19.96
C GLY A 134 3.13 -16.86 -19.61
N VAL A 135 3.47 -16.53 -18.37
CA VAL A 135 4.74 -16.93 -17.77
C VAL A 135 4.64 -18.39 -17.37
N GLN A 136 5.43 -19.24 -18.02
CA GLN A 136 5.50 -20.65 -17.63
C GLN A 136 6.41 -20.80 -16.42
N LYS A 137 5.92 -21.48 -15.39
CA LYS A 137 6.64 -21.67 -14.11
C LYS A 137 8.02 -22.32 -14.28
N ASN A 138 8.16 -23.28 -15.19
CA ASN A 138 9.42 -23.98 -15.49
C ASN A 138 10.51 -23.07 -16.08
N LEU A 139 10.17 -21.86 -16.54
CA LEU A 139 11.12 -20.87 -17.07
C LEU A 139 11.63 -19.89 -16.01
N LEU A 140 11.06 -19.93 -14.80
CA LEU A 140 11.45 -19.09 -13.67
C LEU A 140 12.46 -19.81 -12.80
N TYR A 141 13.63 -19.18 -12.63
CA TYR A 141 14.64 -19.60 -11.67
C TYR A 141 14.78 -18.53 -10.60
N THR A 142 14.95 -18.94 -9.35
CA THR A 142 15.02 -18.00 -8.24
C THR A 142 16.16 -18.34 -7.31
N PHE A 143 16.86 -17.32 -6.82
CA PHE A 143 17.92 -17.47 -5.83
C PHE A 143 17.92 -16.33 -4.82
N ILE A 144 18.46 -16.58 -3.63
CA ILE A 144 18.55 -15.59 -2.55
C ILE A 144 19.75 -14.68 -2.79
N VAL A 145 19.61 -13.37 -2.56
CA VAL A 145 20.69 -12.38 -2.68
C VAL A 145 21.16 -11.97 -1.28
N CYS A 146 22.44 -12.22 -0.99
CA CYS A 146 23.09 -11.91 0.28
C CYS A 146 23.91 -10.61 0.21
N GLU A 147 24.10 -9.94 1.35
CA GLU A 147 24.82 -8.66 1.47
C GLU A 147 26.29 -8.72 1.05
N THR A 148 26.96 -9.88 1.14
CA THR A 148 28.35 -10.07 0.68
C THR A 148 28.55 -9.81 -0.81
N TYR A 149 27.48 -9.91 -1.61
CA TYR A 149 27.50 -9.68 -3.05
C TYR A 149 27.61 -8.19 -3.42
N LEU A 150 27.13 -7.29 -2.54
CA LEU A 150 26.87 -5.88 -2.89
C LEU A 150 28.08 -4.94 -2.72
N GLN A 151 29.05 -5.28 -1.88
CA GLN A 151 30.19 -4.37 -1.64
C GLN A 151 31.29 -4.49 -2.71
N HIS A 152 31.33 -5.58 -3.48
CA HIS A 152 32.35 -5.79 -4.49
C HIS A 152 31.77 -6.54 -5.69
N HIS A 153 31.69 -5.87 -6.84
CA HIS A 153 31.52 -6.43 -8.19
C HIS A 153 32.60 -7.48 -8.61
N LYS A 154 33.25 -8.19 -7.68
CA LYS A 154 34.37 -9.12 -7.94
C LYS A 154 34.46 -10.38 -7.09
N LEU A 155 33.58 -10.67 -6.13
CA LEU A 155 33.67 -11.93 -5.38
C LEU A 155 32.42 -12.78 -5.58
N LYS A 156 32.64 -13.80 -6.42
CA LYS A 156 31.74 -14.84 -6.89
C LYS A 156 31.52 -15.91 -5.81
N ASP A 157 31.36 -15.48 -4.56
CA ASP A 157 31.04 -16.41 -3.47
C ASP A 157 29.54 -16.31 -3.23
N ASN A 158 28.82 -17.16 -3.96
CA ASN A 158 27.45 -17.52 -3.63
C ASN A 158 27.44 -17.87 -2.14
N CYS A 159 26.54 -17.26 -1.35
CA CYS A 159 26.16 -17.83 -0.05
C CYS A 159 25.97 -19.33 -0.29
N SER A 160 26.65 -20.19 0.49
CA SER A 160 26.57 -21.65 0.32
C SER A 160 25.09 -22.06 0.26
N LEU A 161 24.64 -22.27 -0.98
CA LEU A 161 23.23 -22.42 -1.38
C LEU A 161 22.79 -23.87 -1.27
N ASP A 162 23.67 -24.73 -0.76
CA ASP A 162 23.47 -26.18 -0.68
C ASP A 162 22.24 -26.53 0.17
N ASP A 163 21.82 -25.66 1.10
CA ASP A 163 20.60 -25.83 1.91
C ASP A 163 19.31 -25.19 1.32
N TYR A 164 19.41 -24.34 0.28
CA TYR A 164 18.26 -23.58 -0.26
C TYR A 164 17.95 -23.85 -1.74
N SER A 165 18.70 -24.74 -2.40
CA SER A 165 18.55 -25.07 -3.82
C SER A 165 17.21 -25.73 -4.21
N SER A 166 16.35 -26.06 -3.24
CA SER A 166 14.97 -26.48 -3.48
C SER A 166 14.00 -25.86 -2.46
N GLY A 167 13.07 -25.01 -2.93
CA GLY A 167 11.93 -24.56 -2.13
C GLY A 167 12.07 -23.23 -1.36
N VAL A 168 12.75 -22.23 -1.94
CA VAL A 168 12.77 -20.86 -1.40
C VAL A 168 11.36 -20.26 -1.31
N TYR A 169 10.46 -20.69 -2.19
CA TYR A 169 9.06 -20.27 -2.24
C TYR A 169 8.14 -21.33 -1.65
N THR A 170 7.14 -20.88 -0.89
CA THR A 170 6.13 -21.75 -0.26
C THR A 170 5.05 -22.14 -1.24
N ASN A 171 4.67 -21.21 -2.11
CA ASN A 171 3.54 -21.32 -3.01
C ASN A 171 3.91 -20.56 -4.29
N ASP A 172 4.03 -21.30 -5.39
CA ASP A 172 4.01 -20.68 -6.72
C ASP A 172 2.62 -20.94 -7.27
N THR A 173 1.74 -19.96 -7.12
CA THR A 173 0.38 -20.09 -7.64
C THR A 173 0.33 -19.54 -9.05
N VAL A 174 -0.15 -20.37 -9.95
CA VAL A 174 -0.44 -19.98 -11.32
C VAL A 174 -1.84 -19.42 -11.34
N PHE A 175 -2.01 -18.24 -11.92
CA PHE A 175 -3.32 -17.61 -12.05
C PHE A 175 -3.48 -16.93 -13.41
N PHE A 176 -4.71 -16.58 -13.77
CA PHE A 176 -5.02 -15.86 -14.99
C PHE A 176 -5.36 -14.41 -14.67
N SER A 177 -4.74 -13.48 -15.40
CA SER A 177 -5.09 -12.07 -15.42
C SER A 177 -5.53 -11.63 -16.82
N ASP A 178 -5.83 -10.34 -16.94
CA ASP A 178 -6.01 -9.66 -18.23
C ASP A 178 -4.76 -9.76 -19.12
N LEU A 179 -3.57 -9.87 -18.52
CA LEU A 179 -2.30 -10.04 -19.22
C LEU A 179 -1.95 -11.50 -19.60
N GLY A 180 -2.82 -12.47 -19.33
CA GLY A 180 -2.56 -13.88 -19.59
C GLY A 180 -2.33 -14.72 -18.33
N GLN A 181 -1.64 -15.84 -18.46
CA GLN A 181 -1.23 -16.62 -17.29
C GLN A 181 -0.03 -15.95 -16.60
N CYS A 182 -0.14 -15.77 -15.29
CA CYS A 182 0.86 -15.18 -14.42
C CYS A 182 1.30 -16.17 -13.35
N VAL A 183 2.47 -15.91 -12.76
CA VAL A 183 2.99 -16.68 -11.63
C VAL A 183 3.13 -15.74 -10.44
N ASP A 184 2.43 -16.04 -9.35
CA ASP A 184 2.65 -15.41 -8.05
C ASP A 184 3.64 -16.23 -7.26
N MET A 185 4.66 -15.56 -6.74
CA MET A 185 5.75 -16.16 -5.98
C MET A 185 5.77 -15.58 -4.58
N THR A 186 5.42 -16.42 -3.59
CA THR A 186 5.51 -16.08 -2.17
C THR A 186 6.72 -16.73 -1.51
N LEU A 187 7.59 -15.93 -0.90
CA LEU A 187 8.74 -16.45 -0.17
C LEU A 187 8.34 -17.15 1.12
N LYS A 188 8.92 -18.34 1.34
CA LYS A 188 8.63 -19.18 2.51
C LYS A 188 9.23 -18.63 3.79
N TYR A 189 10.40 -18.01 3.68
CA TYR A 189 11.22 -17.66 4.82
C TYR A 189 11.21 -16.16 5.07
N PRO A 190 11.14 -15.74 6.34
CA PRO A 190 11.38 -14.35 6.68
C PRO A 190 12.84 -13.97 6.42
N VAL A 191 13.05 -12.72 6.08
CA VAL A 191 14.34 -12.12 5.85
C VAL A 191 14.95 -11.63 7.16
N HIS A 192 16.20 -12.04 7.40
CA HIS A 192 17.04 -11.58 8.51
C HIS A 192 18.10 -10.58 8.01
N GLN A 193 18.83 -9.95 8.93
CA GLN A 193 19.84 -8.91 8.65
C GLN A 193 20.84 -9.21 7.52
N ASN A 194 21.13 -10.48 7.22
CA ASN A 194 22.13 -10.88 6.24
C ASN A 194 21.57 -11.14 4.84
N ILE A 195 20.24 -11.23 4.71
CA ILE A 195 19.56 -11.42 3.43
C ILE A 195 18.94 -10.07 3.09
N LEU A 196 19.29 -9.50 1.94
CA LEU A 196 18.73 -8.21 1.51
C LEU A 196 17.63 -8.39 0.47
N GLY A 197 17.56 -9.55 -0.15
CA GLY A 197 16.65 -9.76 -1.26
C GLY A 197 16.74 -11.14 -1.89
N PHE A 198 16.24 -11.22 -3.10
CA PHE A 198 16.24 -12.39 -3.96
C PHE A 198 16.30 -11.94 -5.41
N ALA A 199 16.73 -12.81 -6.29
CA ALA A 199 16.68 -12.57 -7.72
C ALA A 199 15.87 -13.66 -8.40
N ILE A 200 15.17 -13.23 -9.44
CA ILE A 200 14.39 -14.04 -10.35
C ILE A 200 15.09 -13.94 -11.70
N VAL A 201 15.51 -15.07 -12.25
CA VAL A 201 16.01 -15.19 -13.62
C VAL A 201 14.93 -15.80 -14.46
N ILE A 202 14.59 -15.10 -15.54
CA ILE A 202 13.59 -15.53 -16.52
C ILE A 202 14.35 -15.97 -17.76
N ASN A 203 14.38 -17.29 -18.00
CA ASN A 203 15.04 -17.84 -19.19
C ASN A 203 14.11 -17.72 -20.40
N ARG A 204 14.61 -17.13 -21.49
CA ARG A 204 13.81 -16.82 -22.67
C ARG A 204 13.65 -18.00 -23.64
N HIS A 205 14.25 -19.17 -23.37
CA HIS A 205 14.77 -20.01 -24.44
C HIS A 205 13.80 -20.47 -25.55
N GLU A 206 12.47 -20.31 -25.45
CA GLU A 206 11.55 -20.86 -26.47
C GLU A 206 10.36 -19.99 -26.93
N LEU A 207 10.09 -18.79 -26.38
CA LEU A 207 8.75 -18.20 -26.54
C LEU A 207 8.55 -17.13 -27.64
N ILE A 208 9.58 -16.51 -28.23
CA ILE A 208 9.37 -15.17 -28.86
C ILE A 208 9.82 -15.04 -30.33
N GLU A 209 10.54 -15.99 -30.91
CA GLU A 209 11.02 -15.81 -32.29
C GLU A 209 9.98 -16.13 -33.38
N GLN A 210 8.93 -16.89 -33.08
CA GLN A 210 8.02 -17.37 -34.14
C GLN A 210 6.87 -16.42 -34.51
N PHE A 211 6.57 -15.40 -33.69
CA PHE A 211 5.34 -14.63 -33.88
C PHE A 211 5.62 -13.11 -33.91
N PHE A 212 5.99 -12.66 -35.12
CA PHE A 212 5.84 -11.33 -35.71
C PHE A 212 6.79 -10.19 -35.30
N PRO A 213 7.22 -9.35 -36.26
CA PRO A 213 7.89 -8.08 -36.03
C PRO A 213 6.83 -7.02 -35.67
N ILE A 214 6.75 -6.66 -34.39
CA ILE A 214 6.10 -5.43 -33.95
C ILE A 214 7.20 -4.58 -33.32
N ASP A 215 7.16 -3.27 -33.55
CA ASP A 215 8.17 -2.30 -33.10
C ASP A 215 8.27 -2.15 -31.57
N GLU A 216 7.35 -2.77 -30.81
CA GLU A 216 7.37 -2.74 -29.36
C GLU A 216 8.07 -3.98 -28.77
N GLU A 217 9.06 -3.70 -27.93
CA GLU A 217 9.80 -4.73 -27.21
C GLU A 217 8.89 -5.39 -26.15
N PRO A 218 8.77 -6.72 -26.14
CA PRO A 218 8.02 -7.42 -25.10
C PRO A 218 8.67 -7.19 -23.73
N TYR A 219 7.84 -7.00 -22.70
CA TYR A 219 8.30 -6.83 -21.32
C TYR A 219 7.49 -7.66 -20.33
N TYR A 220 8.09 -7.94 -19.18
CA TYR A 220 7.38 -8.53 -18.05
C TYR A 220 6.80 -7.41 -17.18
N ALA A 221 5.54 -7.55 -16.80
CA ALA A 221 4.93 -6.73 -15.77
C ALA A 221 5.14 -7.43 -14.43
N ILE A 222 5.81 -6.76 -13.50
CA ILE A 222 6.06 -7.27 -12.16
C ILE A 222 5.30 -6.45 -11.14
N TYR A 223 4.60 -7.14 -10.25
CA TYR A 223 3.80 -6.56 -9.18
C TYR A 223 4.30 -7.06 -7.83
N ALA A 224 4.55 -6.15 -6.90
CA ALA A 224 4.87 -6.47 -5.52
C ALA A 224 3.66 -6.22 -4.61
N HIS A 225 3.25 -7.25 -3.87
CA HIS A 225 2.08 -7.19 -2.99
C HIS A 225 2.28 -7.98 -1.70
N GLU A 226 1.35 -7.82 -0.76
CA GLU A 226 1.33 -8.62 0.46
C GLU A 226 0.84 -10.05 0.18
N ASN A 227 1.33 -11.01 0.98
CA ASN A 227 0.99 -12.42 0.83
C ASN A 227 -0.52 -12.63 1.01
N GLY A 228 -1.15 -13.37 0.08
CA GLY A 228 -2.59 -13.66 0.14
C GLY A 228 -3.49 -12.51 -0.33
N MET A 229 -2.92 -11.39 -0.76
CA MET A 229 -3.66 -10.40 -1.55
C MET A 229 -3.93 -10.97 -2.94
N LEU A 230 -5.18 -10.86 -3.41
CA LEU A 230 -5.51 -11.21 -4.78
C LEU A 230 -4.90 -10.15 -5.70
N TYR A 231 -4.32 -10.62 -6.81
CA TYR A 231 -3.60 -9.89 -7.86
C TYR A 231 -4.51 -8.95 -8.64
N GLU A 232 -5.02 -7.93 -7.98
CA GLU A 232 -5.71 -6.83 -8.64
C GLU A 232 -4.63 -5.85 -9.10
N HIS A 233 -4.11 -6.09 -10.30
CA HIS A 233 -2.91 -5.48 -10.91
C HIS A 233 -2.86 -3.95 -10.93
N GLU A 234 -3.95 -3.28 -10.58
CA GLU A 234 -4.07 -1.82 -10.59
C GLU A 234 -3.68 -1.14 -9.28
N ILE A 235 -3.74 -1.86 -8.16
CA ILE A 235 -3.47 -1.27 -6.84
C ILE A 235 -1.96 -1.29 -6.53
N TYR A 236 -1.19 -2.12 -7.24
CA TYR A 236 0.21 -2.42 -6.92
C TYR A 236 1.18 -1.82 -7.92
N VAL A 237 2.41 -1.58 -7.46
CA VAL A 237 3.47 -1.01 -8.29
C VAL A 237 3.82 -1.96 -9.42
N ASN A 238 3.47 -1.55 -10.64
CA ASN A 238 3.90 -2.19 -11.88
C ASN A 238 5.26 -1.63 -12.29
N THR A 239 6.29 -2.48 -12.28
CA THR A 239 7.52 -2.22 -13.01
C THR A 239 7.50 -3.03 -14.30
N ARG A 240 7.76 -2.34 -15.41
CA ARG A 240 7.96 -2.95 -16.73
C ARG A 240 9.44 -3.32 -16.89
N ILE A 241 9.70 -4.56 -17.26
CA ILE A 241 11.05 -5.13 -17.40
C ILE A 241 11.26 -5.50 -18.85
N ALA A 242 12.05 -4.69 -19.54
CA ALA A 242 12.52 -5.03 -20.88
C ALA A 242 13.31 -6.35 -20.86
N GLN A 243 13.30 -7.05 -21.99
CA GLN A 243 14.05 -8.29 -22.12
C GLN A 243 15.57 -8.03 -22.22
N TYR A 244 16.37 -9.03 -21.85
CA TYR A 244 17.86 -9.00 -21.96
C TYR A 244 18.57 -7.97 -21.07
N VAL A 245 17.89 -7.54 -20.02
CA VAL A 245 18.43 -6.55 -19.09
C VAL A 245 18.36 -7.10 -17.67
N GLU A 246 19.38 -6.77 -16.89
CA GLU A 246 19.38 -6.96 -15.45
C GLU A 246 18.73 -5.76 -14.79
N TYR A 247 17.71 -6.02 -13.98
CA TYR A 247 17.03 -5.01 -13.19
C TYR A 247 17.28 -5.23 -11.72
N TRP A 248 17.70 -4.18 -11.03
CA TRP A 248 17.80 -4.17 -9.57
C TRP A 248 16.72 -3.25 -9.03
N VAL A 249 15.75 -3.84 -8.36
CA VAL A 249 14.57 -3.15 -7.85
C VAL A 249 14.59 -3.15 -6.34
N LYS A 250 14.73 -1.94 -5.80
CA LYS A 250 14.75 -1.69 -4.36
C LYS A 250 13.36 -1.29 -3.90
N PHE A 251 12.73 -2.15 -3.10
CA PHE A 251 11.44 -1.88 -2.49
C PHE A 251 11.58 -1.20 -1.13
N GLU A 252 10.65 -0.29 -0.87
CA GLU A 252 10.38 0.29 0.43
C GLU A 252 8.96 -0.06 0.85
N LYS A 253 8.82 -0.69 2.03
CA LYS A 253 7.53 -0.99 2.62
C LYS A 253 6.98 0.23 3.35
N LYS A 254 5.70 0.52 3.16
CA LYS A 254 4.93 1.52 3.92
C LYS A 254 3.66 0.87 4.46
N GLU A 255 3.35 1.15 5.71
CA GLU A 255 2.16 0.66 6.42
C GLU A 255 1.31 1.87 6.78
N TYR A 256 0.08 1.90 6.32
CA TYR A 256 -0.91 2.92 6.62
C TYR A 256 -1.93 2.35 7.59
N ILE A 257 -2.13 3.01 8.72
CA ILE A 257 -3.09 2.60 9.76
C ILE A 257 -4.11 3.72 9.91
N HIS A 258 -5.26 3.58 9.23
CA HIS A 258 -6.38 4.51 9.28
C HIS A 258 -7.26 4.26 10.51
N LYS A 259 -7.82 5.33 11.09
CA LYS A 259 -8.73 5.18 12.23
C LYS A 259 -10.17 5.14 11.76
N ASN A 260 -10.83 4.04 12.10
CA ASN A 260 -12.25 3.90 11.85
C ASN A 260 -13.06 4.94 12.63
N SER A 261 -13.90 5.71 11.94
CA SER A 261 -14.78 6.70 12.53
C SER A 261 -16.11 6.78 11.78
N PRO A 262 -17.19 7.32 12.39
CA PRO A 262 -18.47 7.48 11.69
C PRO A 262 -18.40 8.37 10.44
N LEU A 263 -17.48 9.35 10.40
CA LEU A 263 -17.31 10.26 9.26
C LEU A 263 -16.36 9.71 8.19
N LYS A 264 -15.40 8.88 8.60
CA LYS A 264 -14.43 8.22 7.73
C LYS A 264 -14.35 6.75 8.15
N PRO A 265 -15.32 5.93 7.73
CA PRO A 265 -15.29 4.53 8.04
C PRO A 265 -14.12 3.88 7.31
N CYS A 266 -13.51 2.90 7.97
CA CYS A 266 -12.61 1.95 7.33
C CYS A 266 -13.06 0.54 7.71
N GLN A 267 -12.71 -0.44 6.87
CA GLN A 267 -13.07 -1.85 7.08
C GLN A 267 -11.84 -2.76 7.05
N SER A 268 -12.02 -4.06 7.24
CA SER A 268 -10.91 -5.01 7.08
C SER A 268 -10.48 -5.11 5.62
N VAL A 269 -9.26 -5.57 5.39
CA VAL A 269 -8.70 -5.79 4.05
C VAL A 269 -9.55 -6.79 3.26
N GLU A 270 -10.04 -7.85 3.91
CA GLU A 270 -10.89 -8.86 3.28
C GLU A 270 -12.24 -8.28 2.86
N GLY A 271 -12.84 -7.41 3.69
CA GLY A 271 -14.11 -6.75 3.37
C GLY A 271 -13.97 -5.78 2.20
N PHE A 272 -12.85 -5.06 2.12
CA PHE A 272 -12.53 -4.23 0.95
C PHE A 272 -12.39 -5.09 -0.31
N ARG A 273 -11.63 -6.18 -0.24
CA ARG A 273 -11.40 -7.09 -1.36
C ARG A 273 -12.70 -7.71 -1.87
N GLU A 274 -13.56 -8.19 -0.98
CA GLU A 274 -14.85 -8.76 -1.38
C GLU A 274 -15.74 -7.73 -2.08
N CYS A 275 -15.82 -6.51 -1.53
CA CYS A 275 -16.57 -5.41 -2.14
C CYS A 275 -16.02 -5.07 -3.53
N TRP A 276 -14.70 -4.93 -3.63
CA TRP A 276 -14.02 -4.52 -4.84
C TRP A 276 -14.16 -5.57 -5.94
N SER A 277 -13.85 -6.83 -5.64
CA SER A 277 -14.00 -7.95 -6.57
C SER A 277 -15.43 -8.06 -7.11
N LYS A 278 -16.44 -7.90 -6.24
CA LYS A 278 -17.86 -7.84 -6.66
C LYS A 278 -18.14 -6.65 -7.57
N CYS A 279 -17.62 -5.47 -7.25
CA CYS A 279 -17.80 -4.27 -8.05
C CYS A 279 -17.17 -4.42 -9.45
N VAL A 280 -15.93 -4.90 -9.53
CA VAL A 280 -15.24 -5.17 -10.80
C VAL A 280 -16.00 -6.22 -11.60
N ALA A 281 -16.43 -7.33 -10.98
CA ALA A 281 -17.24 -8.34 -11.65
C ALA A 281 -18.55 -7.78 -12.23
N MET A 282 -19.24 -6.89 -11.49
CA MET A 282 -20.45 -6.21 -11.99
C MET A 282 -20.15 -5.25 -13.14
N GLN A 283 -19.04 -4.51 -13.09
CA GLN A 283 -18.63 -3.61 -14.17
C GLN A 283 -18.29 -4.39 -15.44
N ILE A 284 -17.54 -5.49 -15.32
CA ILE A 284 -17.26 -6.41 -16.43
C ILE A 284 -18.57 -7.00 -16.98
N GLN A 285 -19.49 -7.42 -16.10
CA GLN A 285 -20.79 -7.95 -16.52
C GLN A 285 -21.62 -6.94 -17.33
N ALA A 286 -21.46 -5.65 -17.04
CA ALA A 286 -22.19 -4.58 -17.74
C ALA A 286 -21.59 -4.22 -19.10
N THR A 287 -20.28 -4.45 -19.31
CA THR A 287 -19.56 -3.99 -20.51
C THR A 287 -19.11 -5.13 -21.43
N ALA A 288 -18.73 -6.28 -20.88
CA ALA A 288 -18.20 -7.40 -21.62
C ALA A 288 -19.32 -8.36 -22.09
N PRO A 289 -19.23 -8.91 -23.32
CA PRO A 289 -20.22 -9.86 -23.84
C PRO A 289 -20.08 -11.26 -23.23
N CYS A 290 -18.93 -11.58 -22.65
CA CYS A 290 -18.57 -12.90 -22.15
C CYS A 290 -17.46 -12.82 -21.09
N ARG A 291 -17.22 -13.94 -20.41
CA ARG A 291 -16.20 -14.11 -19.37
C ARG A 291 -14.87 -14.55 -19.97
N LEU A 292 -13.79 -13.86 -19.62
CA LEU A 292 -12.41 -14.32 -19.82
C LEU A 292 -11.95 -15.23 -18.67
N PRO A 293 -10.91 -16.08 -18.86
CA PRO A 293 -10.41 -16.98 -17.80
C PRO A 293 -10.04 -16.27 -16.49
N SER A 294 -9.59 -15.02 -16.58
CA SER A 294 -9.23 -14.17 -15.43
C SER A 294 -10.41 -13.53 -14.71
N SER A 295 -11.59 -13.50 -15.32
CA SER A 295 -12.75 -12.79 -14.79
C SER A 295 -13.59 -13.69 -13.87
N THR A 296 -13.98 -13.14 -12.72
CA THR A 296 -14.94 -13.75 -11.78
C THR A 296 -16.39 -13.40 -12.08
N ALA A 297 -16.66 -12.63 -13.15
CA ALA A 297 -18.02 -12.22 -13.51
C ALA A 297 -18.91 -13.43 -13.84
N SER A 298 -20.20 -13.36 -13.49
CA SER A 298 -21.18 -14.39 -13.85
C SER A 298 -21.65 -14.22 -15.30
N LEU A 299 -20.74 -14.44 -16.24
CA LEU A 299 -20.95 -14.37 -17.69
C LEU A 299 -20.65 -15.74 -18.34
N PRO A 300 -21.29 -16.07 -19.48
CA PRO A 300 -20.93 -17.26 -20.24
C PRO A 300 -19.49 -17.13 -20.78
N SER A 301 -18.80 -18.26 -20.90
CA SER A 301 -17.47 -18.32 -21.53
C SER A 301 -17.54 -17.84 -22.99
N CYS A 302 -16.51 -17.11 -23.44
CA CYS A 302 -16.46 -16.56 -24.79
C CYS A 302 -16.46 -17.66 -25.85
N LYS A 303 -17.31 -17.52 -26.89
CA LYS A 303 -17.49 -18.53 -27.96
C LYS A 303 -16.85 -18.15 -29.29
N SER A 304 -16.28 -16.95 -29.39
CA SER A 304 -15.61 -16.47 -30.60
C SER A 304 -14.45 -15.54 -30.23
N TRP A 305 -13.43 -15.48 -31.08
CA TRP A 305 -12.30 -14.57 -30.89
C TRP A 305 -12.73 -13.10 -30.85
N ARG A 306 -13.81 -12.75 -31.55
CA ARG A 306 -14.42 -11.42 -31.49
C ARG A 306 -14.98 -11.10 -30.11
N ASP A 307 -15.63 -12.05 -29.44
CA ASP A 307 -16.14 -11.85 -28.10
C ASP A 307 -14.99 -11.77 -27.09
N VAL A 308 -13.94 -12.59 -27.27
CA VAL A 308 -12.70 -12.53 -26.49
C VAL A 308 -12.07 -11.14 -26.59
N TYR A 309 -11.91 -10.61 -27.81
CA TYR A 309 -11.38 -9.26 -28.04
C TYR A 309 -12.20 -8.19 -27.31
N LYS A 310 -13.53 -8.20 -27.49
CA LYS A 310 -14.42 -7.22 -26.86
C LYS A 310 -14.42 -7.33 -25.34
N ALA A 311 -14.36 -8.54 -24.78
CA ALA A 311 -14.27 -8.73 -23.35
C ALA A 311 -12.92 -8.21 -22.81
N HIS A 312 -11.83 -8.45 -23.52
CA HIS A 312 -10.51 -7.91 -23.18
C HIS A 312 -10.48 -6.39 -23.26
N GLU A 313 -10.96 -5.79 -24.34
CA GLU A 313 -11.10 -4.34 -24.52
C GLU A 313 -11.95 -3.71 -23.41
N ALA A 314 -13.04 -4.37 -23.02
CA ALA A 314 -13.88 -3.91 -21.92
C ALA A 314 -13.11 -3.88 -20.59
N ILE A 315 -12.30 -4.91 -20.30
CA ILE A 315 -11.45 -4.97 -19.09
C ILE A 315 -10.35 -3.91 -19.16
N ASP A 316 -9.64 -3.79 -20.28
CA ASP A 316 -8.60 -2.78 -20.47
C ASP A 316 -9.15 -1.35 -20.37
N MET A 317 -10.37 -1.10 -20.88
CA MET A 317 -11.06 0.17 -20.70
C MET A 317 -11.38 0.45 -19.23
N LEU A 318 -11.84 -0.56 -18.48
CA LEU A 318 -12.10 -0.40 -17.04
C LEU A 318 -10.82 -0.01 -16.30
N HIS A 319 -9.70 -0.61 -16.70
CA HIS A 319 -8.39 -0.35 -16.13
C HIS A 319 -7.83 1.04 -16.48
N SER A 320 -7.77 1.36 -17.78
CA SER A 320 -7.20 2.61 -18.28
C SER A 320 -8.00 3.86 -17.93
N THR A 321 -9.33 3.77 -17.85
CA THR A 321 -10.19 4.92 -17.54
C THR A 321 -10.32 5.19 -16.04
N GLY A 322 -9.80 4.30 -15.19
CA GLY A 322 -9.99 4.36 -13.76
C GLY A 322 -11.47 4.30 -13.35
N ARG A 323 -12.36 3.76 -14.20
CA ARG A 323 -13.78 3.54 -13.86
C ARG A 323 -13.96 2.62 -12.67
N ILE A 324 -12.95 1.81 -12.41
CA ILE A 324 -12.83 0.99 -11.21
C ILE A 324 -12.77 1.88 -9.93
N ASN A 325 -12.30 3.13 -10.01
CA ASN A 325 -12.41 4.10 -8.91
C ASN A 325 -13.86 4.51 -8.58
N ASN A 326 -14.84 4.19 -9.42
CA ASN A 326 -16.27 4.43 -9.11
C ASN A 326 -16.83 3.40 -8.12
N CYS A 327 -16.06 2.36 -7.77
CA CYS A 327 -16.45 1.41 -6.73
C CYS A 327 -16.49 2.13 -5.38
N SER A 328 -17.70 2.27 -4.81
CA SER A 328 -17.93 2.90 -3.51
C SER A 328 -17.56 1.98 -2.33
N CYS A 329 -16.43 1.29 -2.43
CA CYS A 329 -15.93 0.41 -1.39
C CYS A 329 -15.27 1.20 -0.27
N ILE A 330 -15.60 0.85 0.98
CA ILE A 330 -15.00 1.46 2.17
C ILE A 330 -13.52 1.08 2.21
N LYS A 331 -12.63 2.06 2.41
CA LYS A 331 -11.18 1.81 2.42
C LYS A 331 -10.78 0.85 3.54
N PRO A 332 -9.71 0.06 3.37
CA PRO A 332 -9.19 -0.76 4.44
C PRO A 332 -8.61 0.11 5.57
N CYS A 333 -8.70 -0.36 6.81
CA CYS A 333 -8.08 0.32 7.95
C CYS A 333 -6.55 0.17 7.92
N ASP A 334 -6.06 -1.00 7.54
CA ASP A 334 -4.63 -1.30 7.47
C ASP A 334 -4.26 -1.54 6.01
N VAL A 335 -3.29 -0.78 5.49
CA VAL A 335 -2.83 -0.89 4.10
C VAL A 335 -1.33 -1.02 4.06
N ILE A 336 -0.82 -2.04 3.38
CA ILE A 336 0.60 -2.19 3.12
C ILE A 336 0.87 -1.85 1.66
N GLU A 337 1.69 -0.83 1.44
CA GLU A 337 2.16 -0.45 0.11
C GLU A 337 3.65 -0.74 -0.02
N TYR A 338 4.05 -1.27 -1.17
CA TYR A 338 5.46 -1.43 -1.54
C TYR A 338 5.78 -0.41 -2.62
N LYS A 339 6.73 0.51 -2.36
CA LYS A 339 7.19 1.50 -3.34
C LYS A 339 8.49 1.06 -3.98
N VAL A 340 8.57 1.17 -5.31
CA VAL A 340 9.82 0.99 -6.05
C VAL A 340 10.59 2.30 -6.02
N ASN A 341 11.75 2.31 -5.35
CA ASN A 341 12.53 3.53 -5.17
C ASN A 341 13.57 3.74 -6.26
N ASN A 342 14.28 2.68 -6.65
CA ASN A 342 15.31 2.72 -7.67
C ASN A 342 15.18 1.50 -8.57
N LEU A 343 15.40 1.75 -9.86
CA LEU A 343 15.49 0.76 -10.91
C LEU A 343 16.84 0.97 -11.60
N GLU A 344 17.81 0.13 -11.26
CA GLU A 344 19.12 0.15 -11.91
C GLU A 344 19.07 -0.86 -13.06
N LEU A 345 19.36 -0.39 -14.28
CA LEU A 345 19.43 -1.21 -15.48
C LEU A 345 20.89 -1.53 -15.79
N MET A 346 21.21 -2.80 -15.98
CA MET A 346 22.49 -3.22 -16.56
C MET A 346 22.23 -4.08 -17.79
N SER A 347 22.77 -3.65 -18.93
CA SER A 347 22.70 -4.43 -20.16
C SER A 347 23.43 -5.75 -19.96
N MET A 348 22.79 -6.86 -20.34
CA MET A 348 23.45 -8.15 -20.38
C MET A 348 23.70 -8.57 -21.83
N GLU A 349 24.80 -9.28 -22.07
CA GLU A 349 25.06 -9.98 -23.35
C GLU A 349 24.39 -11.36 -23.40
N ASN A 350 23.61 -11.73 -22.38
CA ASN A 350 23.08 -13.07 -22.21
C ASN A 350 21.61 -13.19 -22.66
N ASN A 351 21.17 -14.42 -22.95
CA ASN A 351 19.81 -14.74 -23.42
C ASN A 351 18.73 -14.78 -22.32
N TYR A 352 18.99 -14.19 -21.15
CA TYR A 352 18.06 -14.19 -20.03
C TYR A 352 17.85 -12.76 -19.50
N SER A 353 16.67 -12.54 -18.93
CA SER A 353 16.41 -11.36 -18.10
C SER A 353 16.60 -11.76 -16.65
N GLN A 354 17.24 -10.89 -15.87
CA GLN A 354 17.36 -11.08 -14.43
C GLN A 354 16.72 -9.90 -13.72
N PHE A 355 15.92 -10.22 -12.72
CA PHE A 355 15.23 -9.27 -11.88
C PHE A 355 15.60 -9.53 -10.43
N SER A 356 16.45 -8.68 -9.88
CA SER A 356 16.89 -8.71 -8.50
C SER A 356 15.98 -7.79 -7.68
N VAL A 357 15.27 -8.39 -6.72
CA VAL A 357 14.42 -7.74 -5.73
C VAL A 357 15.21 -7.54 -4.45
N GLU A 358 15.34 -6.30 -4.01
CA GLU A 358 16.03 -5.94 -2.77
C GLU A 358 15.12 -5.13 -1.85
N ILE A 359 15.24 -5.35 -0.56
CA ILE A 359 14.71 -4.45 0.46
C ILE A 359 15.76 -3.40 0.75
N LEU A 360 15.39 -2.13 0.58
CA LEU A 360 16.33 -1.03 0.79
C LEU A 360 16.89 -1.00 2.22
N ARG A 361 16.04 -1.28 3.22
CA ARG A 361 16.38 -1.30 4.66
C ARG A 361 15.44 -2.23 5.41
N LEU A 362 15.93 -2.86 6.48
CA LEU A 362 15.10 -3.55 7.48
C LEU A 362 14.39 -2.56 8.42
N ALA A 363 13.74 -1.57 7.82
CA ALA A 363 12.89 -0.62 8.48
C ALA A 363 11.80 -0.22 7.50
N HIS A 364 10.59 0.01 8.00
CA HIS A 364 9.48 0.45 7.19
C HIS A 364 8.80 1.68 7.79
N GLU A 365 8.22 2.50 6.91
CA GLU A 365 7.49 3.68 7.31
C GLU A 365 6.09 3.27 7.77
N VAL A 366 5.68 3.68 8.96
CA VAL A 366 4.33 3.50 9.49
C VAL A 366 3.66 4.86 9.63
N ILE A 367 2.57 5.04 8.89
CA ILE A 367 1.77 6.24 8.83
C ILE A 367 0.45 5.93 9.53
N GLU A 368 0.36 6.27 10.82
CA GLU A 368 -0.80 5.99 11.65
C GLU A 368 -1.64 7.26 11.86
N GLU A 369 -2.94 7.16 11.55
CA GLU A 369 -3.92 8.15 11.99
C GLU A 369 -4.21 7.96 13.49
N THR A 370 -4.39 9.04 14.23
CA THR A 370 -4.84 8.97 15.62
C THR A 370 -5.85 10.08 15.88
N PHE A 371 -6.80 9.84 16.77
CA PHE A 371 -7.74 10.88 17.17
C PHE A 371 -6.99 11.98 17.94
N LEU A 372 -7.07 13.22 17.46
CA LEU A 372 -6.57 14.40 18.14
C LEU A 372 -7.32 14.69 19.45
N TYR A 373 -8.56 14.22 19.52
CA TYR A 373 -9.46 14.49 20.63
C TYR A 373 -10.18 13.21 21.10
N PRO A 374 -9.45 12.26 21.72
CA PRO A 374 -10.05 11.03 22.24
C PRO A 374 -11.02 11.34 23.39
N THR A 375 -11.88 10.37 23.73
CA THR A 375 -12.89 10.50 24.80
C THR A 375 -12.30 10.91 26.15
N SER A 376 -11.06 10.49 26.44
CA SER A 376 -10.34 10.91 27.66
C SER A 376 -10.08 12.41 27.72
N HIS A 377 -9.81 13.06 26.58
CA HIS A 377 -9.66 14.52 26.50
C HIS A 377 -11.00 15.22 26.70
N LEU A 378 -12.08 14.69 26.10
CA LEU A 378 -13.43 15.22 26.32
C LEU A 378 -13.80 15.21 27.81
N ILE A 379 -13.62 14.09 28.50
CA ILE A 379 -13.95 13.96 29.93
C ILE A 379 -13.12 14.94 30.77
N LYS A 380 -11.83 15.07 30.47
CA LYS A 380 -10.94 15.99 31.19
C LYS A 380 -11.38 17.44 31.02
N ASP A 381 -11.70 17.84 29.79
CA ASP A 381 -12.11 19.22 29.51
C ASP A 381 -13.51 19.50 30.06
N LEU A 382 -14.45 18.54 29.98
CA LEU A 382 -15.76 18.63 30.64
C LEU A 382 -15.59 18.82 32.15
N SER A 383 -14.71 18.05 32.79
CA SER A 383 -14.43 18.14 34.22
C SER A 383 -13.80 19.49 34.60
N SER A 384 -12.90 20.00 33.75
CA SER A 384 -12.26 21.31 33.95
C SER A 384 -13.27 22.46 33.80
N ILE A 385 -14.12 22.41 32.77
CA ILE A 385 -15.12 23.45 32.50
C ILE A 385 -16.19 23.43 33.61
N THR A 386 -16.74 22.26 33.94
CA THR A 386 -17.71 22.13 35.05
C THR A 386 -17.13 22.63 36.37
N GLY A 387 -15.92 22.21 36.73
CA GLY A 387 -15.23 22.69 37.92
C GLY A 387 -15.04 24.21 37.94
N PHE A 388 -14.68 24.83 36.80
CA PHE A 388 -14.51 26.28 36.69
C PHE A 388 -15.82 27.05 36.96
N TYR A 389 -16.92 26.67 36.31
CA TYR A 389 -18.20 27.37 36.49
C TYR A 389 -18.88 27.07 37.83
N TRP A 390 -18.67 25.89 38.41
CA TRP A 390 -19.19 25.53 39.73
C TRP A 390 -18.42 26.21 40.88
N ALA A 391 -17.11 26.41 40.74
CA ALA A 391 -16.29 27.08 41.75
C ALA A 391 -16.58 28.60 41.86
N PHE A 392 -17.09 29.22 40.79
CA PHE A 392 -17.34 30.66 40.73
C PHE A 392 -18.44 31.15 41.71
N PRO A 393 -19.61 30.50 41.80
CA PRO A 393 -20.65 30.89 42.77
C PRO A 393 -20.32 30.51 44.23
N LEU A 394 -19.56 29.43 44.46
CA LEU A 394 -19.28 28.92 45.81
C LEU A 394 -18.30 29.77 46.64
N LYS A 395 -17.46 30.61 46.00
CA LYS A 395 -16.51 31.47 46.74
C LYS A 395 -17.12 32.73 47.35
N ARG A 396 -18.45 32.95 47.21
CA ARG A 396 -19.12 34.20 47.60
C ARG A 396 -20.27 34.05 48.61
N PHE A 397 -20.61 32.82 48.98
CA PHE A 397 -21.42 32.51 50.15
C PHE A 397 -20.48 32.01 51.24
#